data_AF-A0A1E7FFG2-F1
#
_entry.id   AF-A0A1E7FFG2-F1
#
_cell.length_a   1.000
_cell.length_b   1.000
_cell.length_c   1.000
_cell.angle_alpha   90.00
_cell.angle_beta   90.00
_cell.angle_gamma   90.00
#
_symmetry.space_group_name_H-M   'P 1'
#
loop_
_entity.id
_entity.type
_entity.pdbx_description
1 polymer ?
#
loop_
_entity_poly.entity_id
_entity_poly.type
_entity_poly.pdbx_seq_one_letter_code
_entity_poly.pdbx_strand_id
1 'polypeptide(L)'
;MEQLLSKELMYEPMKQVTEKFPLWLEQNKNKISEKEWNQRNNQYGCFQKLVQVYEEQDNDNSSNNNNNNGTTSTGRLLELMQQVQEYGQPPCEIINEIAPGLEL
;
A
#
# COMPACT_ATOMS: atom_id res chain seq x y z
N MET A 1 2.27 16.08 4.23
CA MET A 1 2.34 14.61 4.06
C MET A 1 1.06 13.93 4.55
N GLU A 2 0.48 14.34 5.68
CA GLU A 2 -0.74 13.72 6.22
C GLU A 2 -1.96 13.79 5.28
N GLN A 3 -2.19 14.90 4.56
CA GLN A 3 -3.28 14.97 3.58
C GLN A 3 -3.09 14.01 2.39
N LEU A 4 -1.83 13.71 2.03
CA LEU A 4 -1.50 12.75 0.97
C LEU A 4 -1.82 11.31 1.40
N LEU A 5 -1.93 11.06 2.71
CA LEU A 5 -2.27 9.77 3.32
C LEU A 5 -3.76 9.65 3.66
N SER A 6 -4.58 10.58 3.17
CA SER A 6 -6.03 10.52 3.39
C SER A 6 -6.58 9.27 2.74
N LYS A 7 -7.36 8.49 3.51
CA LYS A 7 -8.04 7.29 3.03
C LYS A 7 -8.77 7.54 1.71
N GLU A 8 -9.48 8.66 1.58
CA GLU A 8 -10.23 9.02 0.38
C GLU A 8 -9.39 9.12 -0.89
N LEU A 9 -8.10 9.46 -0.76
CA LEU A 9 -7.17 9.58 -1.89
C LEU A 9 -6.34 8.31 -2.09
N MET A 10 -5.95 7.65 -1.00
CA MET A 10 -5.00 6.54 -1.05
C MET A 10 -5.61 5.15 -0.99
N TYR A 11 -6.79 4.98 -0.39
CA TYR A 11 -7.39 3.64 -0.24
C TYR A 11 -7.63 2.97 -1.59
N GLU A 12 -8.29 3.68 -2.50
CA GLU A 12 -8.63 3.14 -3.82
C GLU A 12 -7.40 2.75 -4.65
N PRO A 13 -6.38 3.62 -4.85
CA PRO A 13 -5.20 3.21 -5.61
C PRO A 13 -4.43 2.09 -4.92
N MET A 14 -4.31 2.08 -3.58
CA MET A 14 -3.60 1.02 -2.87
C MET A 14 -4.34 -0.32 -2.99
N LYS A 15 -5.67 -0.32 -2.97
CA LYS A 15 -6.50 -1.50 -3.20
C LYS A 15 -6.35 -2.04 -4.62
N GLN A 16 -6.37 -1.17 -5.63
CA GLN A 16 -6.15 -1.62 -7.01
C GLN A 16 -4.73 -2.21 -7.20
N VAL A 17 -3.72 -1.65 -6.52
CA VAL A 17 -2.37 -2.22 -6.51
C VAL A 17 -2.40 -3.64 -5.94
N THR A 18 -3.04 -3.87 -4.79
CA THR A 18 -3.10 -5.20 -4.17
C THR A 18 -3.90 -6.20 -5.02
N GLU A 19 -4.90 -5.77 -5.76
CA GLU A 19 -5.66 -6.65 -6.66
C GLU A 19 -4.85 -7.09 -7.89
N LYS A 20 -4.00 -6.21 -8.43
CA LYS A 20 -3.18 -6.49 -9.62
C LYS A 20 -1.85 -7.19 -9.31
N PHE A 21 -1.29 -6.97 -8.12
CA PHE A 21 0.04 -7.47 -7.75
C PHE A 21 0.21 -9.00 -7.86
N PRO A 22 -0.74 -9.85 -7.42
CA PRO A 22 -0.62 -11.30 -7.53
C PRO A 22 -0.45 -11.77 -8.97
N LEU A 23 -1.25 -11.22 -9.89
CA LEU A 23 -1.16 -11.53 -11.31
C LEU A 23 0.20 -11.13 -11.87
N TRP A 24 0.69 -9.94 -11.49
CA TRP A 24 2.01 -9.47 -11.89
C TRP A 24 3.13 -10.40 -11.39
N LEU A 25 3.07 -10.85 -10.13
CA LEU A 25 4.05 -11.78 -9.56
C LEU A 25 4.07 -13.12 -10.28
N GLU A 26 2.90 -13.65 -10.68
CA GLU A 26 2.80 -14.88 -11.45
C GLU A 26 3.40 -14.73 -12.86
N GLN A 27 3.05 -13.65 -13.56
CA GLN A 27 3.54 -13.36 -14.90
C GLN A 27 5.04 -13.09 -14.96
N ASN A 28 5.60 -12.53 -13.88
CA ASN A 28 7.01 -12.15 -13.80
C ASN A 28 7.89 -13.16 -13.07
N LYS A 29 7.32 -14.21 -12.46
CA LYS A 29 8.07 -15.24 -11.71
C LYS A 29 9.27 -15.84 -12.46
N ASN A 30 9.15 -15.99 -13.79
CA ASN A 30 10.22 -16.53 -14.64
C ASN A 30 10.98 -15.44 -15.43
N LYS A 31 10.58 -14.17 -15.29
CA LYS A 31 11.18 -13.03 -16.00
C LYS A 31 12.18 -12.27 -15.12
N ILE A 32 11.95 -12.25 -13.81
CA ILE A 32 12.80 -11.58 -12.83
C ILE A 32 13.57 -12.59 -11.97
N SER A 33 14.65 -12.14 -11.33
CA SER A 33 15.43 -12.99 -10.42
C SER A 33 14.64 -13.33 -9.16
N GLU A 34 14.92 -14.49 -8.54
CA GLU A 34 14.27 -14.91 -7.29
C GLU A 34 14.39 -13.85 -6.17
N LYS A 35 15.55 -13.17 -6.09
CA LYS A 35 15.76 -12.06 -5.15
C LYS A 35 14.76 -10.92 -5.39
N GLU A 36 14.58 -10.54 -6.65
CA GLU A 36 13.65 -9.46 -7.02
C GLU A 36 12.20 -9.91 -6.80
N TRP A 37 11.86 -11.14 -7.16
CA TRP A 37 10.53 -11.71 -6.90
C TRP A 37 10.19 -11.69 -5.41
N ASN A 38 11.12 -12.08 -4.54
CA ASN A 38 10.93 -12.01 -3.08
C ASN A 38 10.77 -10.58 -2.58
N GLN A 39 11.54 -9.62 -3.10
CA GLN A 39 11.36 -8.20 -2.76
C GLN A 39 9.97 -7.69 -3.15
N ARG A 40 9.52 -8.01 -4.37
CA ARG A 40 8.18 -7.65 -4.88
C ARG A 40 7.08 -8.33 -4.05
N ASN A 41 7.27 -9.58 -3.64
CA ASN A 41 6.34 -10.28 -2.77
C ASN A 41 6.25 -9.63 -1.37
N ASN A 42 7.36 -9.16 -0.81
CA ASN A 42 7.35 -8.40 0.45
C ASN A 42 6.63 -7.05 0.29
N GLN A 43 6.88 -6.36 -0.82
CA GLN A 43 6.21 -5.11 -1.17
C GLN A 43 4.68 -5.30 -1.24
N TYR A 44 4.22 -6.38 -1.89
CA TYR A 44 2.81 -6.76 -1.93
C TYR A 44 2.20 -6.89 -0.53
N GLY A 45 2.89 -7.61 0.38
CA GLY A 45 2.44 -7.77 1.76
C GLY A 45 2.31 -6.43 2.51
N CYS A 46 3.17 -5.45 2.22
CA CYS A 46 3.04 -4.10 2.76
C CYS A 46 1.81 -3.36 2.23
N PHE A 47 1.53 -3.43 0.92
CA PHE A 47 0.32 -2.85 0.36
C PHE A 47 -0.96 -3.48 0.93
N GLN A 48 -0.98 -4.80 1.14
CA GLN A 48 -2.12 -5.47 1.78
C GLN A 48 -2.37 -4.96 3.20
N LYS A 49 -1.32 -4.83 4.02
CA LYS A 49 -1.42 -4.26 5.36
C LYS A 49 -1.92 -2.82 5.33
N LEU A 50 -1.46 -2.03 4.36
CA LEU A 50 -1.88 -0.63 4.20
C LEU A 50 -3.38 -0.52 3.91
N VAL A 51 -3.88 -1.32 2.95
CA VAL A 51 -5.32 -1.39 2.63
C VAL A 51 -6.12 -1.85 3.86
N GLN A 52 -5.64 -2.87 4.58
CA GLN A 52 -6.30 -3.35 5.79
C GLN A 52 -6.42 -2.24 6.85
N VAL A 53 -5.36 -1.46 7.11
CA VAL A 53 -5.40 -0.36 8.08
C VAL A 53 -6.45 0.70 7.69
N TYR A 54 -6.57 1.01 6.40
CA TYR A 54 -7.63 1.89 5.92
C TYR A 54 -9.04 1.31 6.13
N GLU A 55 -9.23 0.01 5.97
CA GLU A 55 -10.51 -0.67 6.22
C GLU A 55 -10.84 -0.72 7.71
N GLU A 56 -9.85 -0.98 8.56
CA GLU A 56 -9.97 -0.95 10.03
C GLU A 56 -10.38 0.45 10.52
N GLN A 57 -9.85 1.53 9.91
CA GLN A 57 -10.23 2.90 10.24
C GLN A 57 -11.72 3.20 9.99
N ASP A 58 -12.38 2.53 9.03
CA ASP A 58 -13.83 2.70 8.82
C ASP A 58 -14.65 2.10 9.95
N ASN A 59 -14.21 0.94 10.44
CA ASN A 59 -14.88 0.17 11.47
C ASN A 59 -14.71 0.79 12.87
N ASP A 60 -13.63 1.55 13.11
CA ASP A 60 -13.32 2.20 14.39
C ASP A 60 -14.08 3.53 14.60
N ASN A 61 -14.74 4.07 13.56
CA ASN A 61 -15.56 5.30 13.65
C ASN A 61 -16.76 5.21 14.61
N SER A 62 -16.97 4.07 15.29
CA SER A 62 -17.96 3.94 16.37
C SER A 62 -17.46 4.40 17.75
N SER A 63 -16.19 4.79 17.93
CA SER A 63 -15.69 5.21 19.25
C SER A 63 -15.08 6.60 19.23
N ASN A 64 -15.96 7.56 19.52
CA ASN A 64 -15.65 8.86 20.09
C ASN A 64 -14.61 8.71 21.23
N ASN A 65 -13.31 8.96 20.99
CA ASN A 65 -12.40 9.26 22.09
C ASN A 65 -11.13 10.02 21.66
N ASN A 66 -11.11 11.29 22.05
CA ASN A 66 -9.90 11.99 22.43
C ASN A 66 -9.06 11.12 23.36
N ASN A 67 -7.98 10.48 22.90
CA ASN A 67 -6.94 9.99 23.80
C ASN A 67 -5.55 10.13 23.17
N ASN A 68 -4.85 11.14 23.67
CA ASN A 68 -3.41 11.30 23.60
C ASN A 68 -2.73 10.06 24.20
N ASN A 69 -2.24 9.12 23.37
CA ASN A 69 -1.00 8.35 23.55
C ASN A 69 -0.90 7.19 22.53
N GLY A 70 0.02 7.31 21.56
CA GLY A 70 0.83 6.19 21.07
C GLY A 70 0.24 5.21 20.05
N THR A 71 0.01 5.67 18.81
CA THR A 71 -0.32 4.91 17.57
C THR A 71 -1.78 5.06 17.12
N THR A 72 -2.12 6.24 16.62
CA THR A 72 -3.30 6.43 15.78
C THR A 72 -3.15 5.64 14.48
N SER A 73 -4.23 5.26 13.79
CA SER A 73 -4.19 4.60 12.47
C SER A 73 -3.26 5.33 11.49
N THR A 74 -3.15 6.65 11.61
CA THR A 74 -2.19 7.51 10.90
C THR A 74 -0.72 7.15 11.16
N GLY A 75 -0.33 6.86 12.40
CA GLY A 75 1.04 6.43 12.73
C GLY A 75 1.40 5.10 12.06
N ARG A 76 0.48 4.14 12.09
CA ARG A 76 0.65 2.84 11.42
C ARG A 76 0.70 2.99 9.90
N LEU A 77 -0.12 3.87 9.31
CA LEU A 77 -0.05 4.22 7.90
C LEU A 77 1.30 4.85 7.53
N LEU A 78 1.84 5.74 8.37
CA LEU A 78 3.12 6.40 8.16
C LEU A 78 4.29 5.40 8.19
N GLU A 79 4.27 4.45 9.13
CA GLU A 79 5.25 3.37 9.20
C GLU A 79 5.17 2.47 7.96
N LEU A 80 3.96 2.04 7.57
CA LEU A 80 3.76 1.23 6.37
C LEU A 80 4.19 1.96 5.10
N MET A 81 3.94 3.26 5.00
CA MET A 81 4.36 4.04 3.84
C MET A 81 5.90 4.15 3.76
N GLN A 82 6.58 4.32 4.89
CA GLN A 82 8.04 4.27 4.96
C GLN A 82 8.56 2.90 4.50
N GLN A 83 7.95 1.80 4.96
CA GLN A 83 8.32 0.46 4.51
C GLN A 83 8.10 0.27 3.00
N VAL A 84 6.97 0.73 2.46
CA VAL A 84 6.71 0.71 1.01
C VAL A 84 7.82 1.46 0.26
N GLN A 85 8.25 2.61 0.78
CA GLN A 85 9.33 3.40 0.19
C GLN A 85 10.69 2.68 0.25
N GLU A 86 10.97 1.94 1.33
CA GLU A 86 12.16 1.07 1.45
C GLU A 86 12.15 -0.10 0.47
N TYR A 87 10.98 -0.69 0.20
CA TYR A 87 10.82 -1.71 -0.84
C TYR A 87 10.89 -1.14 -2.27
N GLY A 88 10.83 0.19 -2.40
CA GLY A 88 10.90 0.92 -3.67
C GLY A 88 9.53 1.20 -4.29
N GLN A 89 9.54 1.76 -5.49
CA GLN A 89 8.31 2.05 -6.22
C GLN A 89 7.59 0.74 -6.65
N PRO A 90 6.24 0.70 -6.63
CA PRO A 90 5.49 -0.41 -7.21
C PRO A 90 5.86 -0.63 -8.69
N PRO A 91 5.69 -1.84 -9.24
CA PRO A 91 5.97 -2.11 -10.64
C PRO A 91 5.28 -1.12 -11.57
N CYS A 92 6.02 -0.51 -12.51
CA CYS A 92 5.47 0.51 -13.41
C CYS A 92 4.29 -0.02 -14.25
N GLU A 93 4.25 -1.32 -14.54
CA GLU A 93 3.11 -1.97 -15.21
C GLU A 93 1.82 -1.79 -14.41
N ILE A 94 1.87 -2.02 -13.08
CA ILE A 94 0.72 -1.85 -12.19
C ILE A 94 0.33 -0.37 -12.12
N ILE A 95 1.30 0.54 -12.00
CA ILE A 95 1.03 1.98 -11.93
C ILE A 95 0.39 2.50 -13.21
N ASN A 96 0.89 2.07 -14.38
CA ASN A 96 0.32 2.46 -15.68
C ASN A 96 -1.12 1.96 -15.85
N GLU A 97 -1.47 0.82 -15.26
CA GLU A 97 -2.86 0.33 -15.30
C GLU A 97 -3.80 1.10 -14.38
N ILE A 98 -3.31 1.60 -13.24
CA ILE A 98 -4.13 2.30 -12.22
C ILE A 98 -4.24 3.79 -12.52
N ALA A 99 -3.13 4.40 -12.93
CA ALA A 99 -3.03 5.81 -13.23
C ALA A 99 -2.19 6.00 -14.51
N PRO A 100 -2.75 5.74 -15.70
CA PRO A 100 -2.06 5.94 -16.97
C PRO A 100 -1.71 7.42 -17.11
N GLY A 101 -0.42 7.75 -16.96
CA GLY A 101 0.09 9.13 -17.00
C GLY A 101 0.60 9.68 -15.67
N LEU A 102 0.55 8.90 -14.59
CA LEU A 102 1.31 9.21 -13.37
C LEU A 102 2.78 8.82 -13.59
N GLU A 103 3.53 9.66 -14.28
CA GLU A 103 4.99 9.58 -14.30
C GLU A 103 5.50 10.00 -12.91
N LEU A 104 5.88 9.01 -12.09
CA LEU A 104 6.53 9.22 -10.78
C LEU A 104 8.05 9.32 -10.92
#